data_AF-A0A094LUJ8-F1
#
_entry.id   AF-A0A094LUJ8-F1
#
_cell.length_a   1.000
_cell.length_b   1.000
_cell.length_c   1.000
_cell.angle_alpha   90.00
_cell.angle_beta   90.00
_cell.angle_gamma   90.00
#
_symmetry.space_group_name_H-M   'P 1'
#
loop_
_entity.id
_entity.type
_entity.pdbx_description
1 polymer ?
#
loop_
_entity_poly.entity_id
_entity_poly.type
_entity_poly.pdbx_seq_one_letter_code
_entity_poly.pdbx_strand_id
1 'polypeptide(L)'
;AGLERVGGVDLSYIKGDDTSACASLVVLSYPALEVLYEDCRMVAVSAPYVAGFLAFREVPFLVLLVDGNGLLHPRGFGVACHLGVLTDLPCVGVAKNLLQVDGLVRDELHKEQIRSLQREGDTFPLMGASGRVLGMVLRSYNNSTKPLYISVGHRVCLETAVRLVKACCRYRIPEPIRQ
;
A
#
# COMPACT_ATOMS: atom_id res chain seq x y z
N ALA A 1 -16.33 -15.08 -5.99
CA ALA A 1 -14.90 -15.31 -6.24
C ALA A 1 -14.57 -14.69 -7.61
N GLY A 2 -13.46 -13.97 -7.75
CA GLY A 2 -13.16 -13.25 -8.99
C GLY A 2 -11.87 -12.41 -9.01
N LEU A 3 -11.13 -12.31 -7.90
CA LEU A 3 -9.80 -11.72 -7.92
C LEU A 3 -8.79 -12.79 -8.32
N GLU A 4 -8.02 -12.53 -9.37
CA GLU A 4 -7.03 -13.47 -9.91
C GLU A 4 -5.60 -12.99 -9.76
N ARG A 5 -5.38 -11.67 -9.72
CA ARG A 5 -4.06 -11.06 -9.77
C ARG A 5 -3.94 -9.91 -8.79
N VAL A 6 -2.81 -9.85 -8.09
CA VAL A 6 -2.45 -8.72 -7.23
C VAL A 6 -1.08 -8.22 -7.62
N GLY A 7 -1.00 -6.93 -7.95
CA GLY A 7 0.24 -6.25 -8.26
C GLY A 7 0.86 -5.60 -7.04
N GLY A 8 2.18 -5.54 -7.00
CA GLY A 8 2.96 -4.78 -6.04
C GLY A 8 3.78 -3.72 -6.74
N VAL A 9 3.82 -2.52 -6.16
CA VAL A 9 4.60 -1.41 -6.69
C VAL A 9 5.46 -0.81 -5.58
N ASP A 10 6.76 -0.72 -5.83
CA ASP A 10 7.74 -0.06 -4.97
C ASP A 10 8.61 0.91 -5.77
N LEU A 11 9.11 1.95 -5.09
CA LEU A 11 10.07 2.90 -5.62
C LEU A 11 11.19 3.10 -4.60
N SER A 12 12.38 2.59 -4.94
CA SER A 12 13.54 2.61 -4.06
C SER A 12 14.63 3.51 -4.61
N TYR A 13 15.04 4.53 -3.84
CA TYR A 13 16.09 5.48 -4.22
C TYR A 13 17.49 4.88 -4.06
N ILE A 14 18.44 5.30 -4.91
CA ILE A 14 19.84 4.95 -4.74
C ILE A 14 20.38 5.66 -3.50
N LYS A 15 21.11 4.93 -2.65
CA LYS A 15 21.68 5.51 -1.43
C LYS A 15 22.69 6.61 -1.79
N GLY A 16 22.38 7.85 -1.39
CA GLY A 16 23.22 9.02 -1.65
C GLY A 16 22.93 9.72 -2.98
N ASP A 17 21.91 9.30 -3.72
CA ASP A 17 21.41 9.97 -4.93
C ASP A 17 19.88 10.06 -4.90
N ASP A 18 19.39 11.28 -4.67
CA ASP A 18 17.95 11.58 -4.61
C ASP A 18 17.31 11.73 -6.00
N THR A 19 18.11 11.63 -7.07
CA THR A 19 17.66 11.79 -8.46
C THR A 19 17.51 10.48 -9.19
N SER A 20 17.95 9.35 -8.63
CA SER A 20 17.83 8.03 -9.24
C SER A 20 17.10 7.05 -8.33
N ALA A 21 16.16 6.29 -8.89
CA ALA A 21 15.43 5.24 -8.17
C ALA A 21 15.23 4.01 -9.06
N CYS A 22 15.08 2.80 -8.47
CA CYS A 22 14.46 1.67 -9.18
C CYS A 22 12.97 1.68 -8.90
N ALA A 23 12.16 1.75 -9.95
CA ALA A 23 10.74 1.46 -9.88
C ALA A 23 10.57 -0.04 -10.16
N SER A 24 9.89 -0.75 -9.26
CA SER A 24 9.58 -2.17 -9.43
C SER A 24 8.06 -2.36 -9.54
N LEU A 25 7.65 -3.22 -10.46
CA LEU A 25 6.31 -3.74 -10.56
C LEU A 25 6.39 -5.26 -10.60
N VAL A 26 5.62 -5.90 -9.73
CA VAL A 26 5.46 -7.36 -9.71
C VAL A 26 3.98 -7.69 -9.77
N VAL A 27 3.58 -8.73 -10.50
CA VAL A 27 2.21 -9.25 -10.51
C VAL A 27 2.23 -10.68 -10.02
N LEU A 28 1.41 -10.97 -9.01
CA LEU A 28 1.29 -12.30 -8.42
C LEU A 28 -0.09 -12.89 -8.72
N SER A 29 -0.14 -14.21 -8.82
CA SER A 29 -1.39 -14.97 -8.80
C SER A 29 -2.09 -14.83 -7.44
N TYR A 30 -3.41 -14.89 -7.42
CA TYR A 30 -4.20 -14.86 -6.19
C TYR A 30 -5.16 -16.06 -6.14
N PRO A 31 -5.30 -16.76 -4.99
CA PRO A 31 -4.68 -16.48 -3.68
C PRO A 31 -3.30 -17.14 -3.50
N ALA A 32 -2.74 -17.79 -4.53
CA ALA A 32 -1.51 -18.55 -4.40
C ALA A 32 -0.27 -17.69 -4.11
N LEU A 33 -0.27 -16.40 -4.49
CA LEU A 33 0.85 -15.46 -4.30
C LEU A 33 2.15 -15.94 -4.96
N GLU A 34 2.04 -16.45 -6.19
CA GLU A 34 3.17 -16.84 -7.02
C GLU A 34 3.43 -15.75 -8.07
N VAL A 35 4.70 -15.41 -8.30
CA VAL A 35 5.07 -14.35 -9.26
C VAL A 35 4.72 -14.81 -10.68
N LEU A 36 3.93 -13.99 -11.38
CA LEU A 36 3.54 -14.17 -12.78
C LEU A 36 4.29 -13.21 -13.72
N TYR A 37 4.70 -12.06 -13.19
CA TYR A 37 5.40 -11.00 -13.94
C TYR A 37 6.22 -10.13 -13.00
N GLU A 38 7.36 -9.65 -13.48
CA GLU A 38 8.23 -8.68 -12.82
C GLU A 38 8.88 -7.75 -13.87
N ASP A 39 8.97 -6.46 -13.55
CA ASP A 39 9.79 -5.47 -14.29
C ASP A 39 10.35 -4.46 -13.27
N CYS A 40 11.68 -4.30 -13.23
CA CYS A 40 12.33 -3.21 -12.49
C CYS A 40 13.12 -2.36 -13.47
N ARG A 41 12.96 -1.04 -13.34
CA ARG A 41 13.70 -0.08 -14.15
C ARG A 41 14.31 1.00 -13.29
N MET A 42 15.58 1.28 -13.56
CA MET A 42 16.22 2.49 -13.06
C MET A 42 15.60 3.70 -13.77
N VAL A 43 15.13 4.66 -13.01
CA VAL A 43 14.47 5.87 -13.49
C VAL A 43 15.12 7.10 -12.84
N ALA A 44 15.27 8.16 -13.64
CA ALA A 44 15.64 9.48 -13.12
C ALA A 44 14.38 10.16 -12.55
N VAL A 45 14.41 10.51 -11.27
CA VAL A 45 13.33 11.13 -10.48
C VAL A 45 13.20 12.64 -10.78
N SER A 46 13.53 13.04 -12.01
CA SER A 46 13.36 14.40 -12.53
C SER A 46 12.40 14.45 -13.73
N ALA A 47 11.95 13.30 -14.22
CA ALA A 47 11.15 13.20 -15.43
C ALA A 47 9.65 13.41 -15.15
N PRO A 48 8.95 14.31 -15.88
CA PRO A 48 7.50 14.32 -15.92
C PRO A 48 7.04 13.09 -16.71
N TYR A 49 6.21 12.25 -16.08
CA TYR A 49 5.40 11.18 -16.68
C TYR A 49 6.15 10.14 -17.53
N VAL A 50 6.32 8.92 -16.97
CA VAL A 50 6.68 7.74 -17.77
C VAL A 50 5.40 7.12 -18.34
N ALA A 51 5.18 7.29 -19.65
CA ALA A 51 4.15 6.58 -20.39
C ALA A 51 4.46 5.08 -20.42
N GLY A 52 3.81 4.30 -19.57
CA GLY A 52 3.97 2.84 -19.54
C GLY A 52 2.79 2.09 -18.95
N PHE A 53 1.81 2.81 -18.40
CA PHE A 53 0.72 2.18 -17.63
C PHE A 53 -0.58 1.97 -18.43
N LEU A 54 -0.60 2.26 -19.74
CA LEU A 54 -1.81 2.10 -20.55
C LEU A 54 -2.27 0.64 -20.64
N ALA A 55 -1.32 -0.31 -20.69
CA ALA A 55 -1.58 -1.74 -20.75
C ALA A 55 -2.37 -2.27 -19.53
N PHE A 56 -2.32 -1.59 -18.39
CA PHE A 56 -3.02 -2.01 -17.18
C PHE A 56 -4.54 -1.87 -17.25
N ARG A 57 -5.04 -0.95 -18.10
CA ARG A 57 -6.49 -0.83 -18.34
C ARG A 57 -7.09 -2.08 -18.98
N GLU A 58 -6.26 -2.90 -19.62
CA GLU A 58 -6.67 -4.09 -20.35
C GLU A 58 -6.53 -5.38 -19.53
N VAL A 59 -6.00 -5.32 -18.30
CA VAL A 59 -5.87 -6.48 -17.41
C VAL A 59 -7.08 -6.55 -16.48
N PRO A 60 -8.10 -7.38 -16.77
CA PRO A 60 -9.20 -7.57 -15.86
C PRO A 60 -8.73 -8.21 -14.54
N PHE A 61 -9.36 -7.82 -13.44
CA PHE A 61 -9.17 -8.39 -12.10
C PHE A 61 -7.76 -8.23 -11.49
N LEU A 62 -7.10 -7.09 -11.74
CA LEU A 62 -5.86 -6.69 -11.09
C LEU A 62 -6.10 -5.62 -10.02
N VAL A 63 -5.56 -5.82 -8.81
CA VAL A 63 -5.51 -4.81 -7.75
C VAL A 63 -4.05 -4.51 -7.42
N LEU A 64 -3.69 -3.24 -7.25
CA LEU A 64 -2.33 -2.83 -6.91
C LEU A 64 -2.19 -2.54 -5.40
N LEU A 65 -1.20 -3.15 -4.77
CA LEU A 65 -0.69 -2.79 -3.46
C LEU A 65 0.56 -1.92 -3.65
N VAL A 66 0.51 -0.69 -3.16
CA VAL A 66 1.56 0.30 -3.36
C VAL A 66 2.28 0.53 -2.03
N ASP A 67 3.60 0.43 -2.01
CA ASP A 67 4.41 0.80 -0.85
C ASP A 67 4.39 2.32 -0.66
N GLY A 68 3.43 2.79 0.14
CA GLY A 68 3.15 4.20 0.28
C GLY A 68 1.74 4.49 0.74
N ASN A 69 1.37 5.76 0.72
CA ASN A 69 0.09 6.23 1.21
C ASN A 69 -0.93 6.46 0.08
N GLY A 70 -2.20 6.26 0.40
CA GLY A 70 -3.37 6.68 -0.39
C GLY A 70 -4.00 7.93 0.22
N LEU A 71 -5.25 7.83 0.70
CA LEU A 71 -5.97 8.94 1.35
C LEU A 71 -5.32 9.40 2.67
N LEU A 72 -4.51 8.58 3.33
CA LEU A 72 -3.71 8.95 4.50
C LEU A 72 -2.52 9.84 4.06
N HIS A 73 -2.82 11.07 3.65
CA HIS A 73 -1.87 12.00 3.06
C HIS A 73 -2.25 13.45 3.41
N PRO A 74 -1.31 14.42 3.52
CA PRO A 74 -1.63 15.80 3.91
C PRO A 74 -2.69 16.46 3.02
N ARG A 75 -2.72 16.07 1.75
CA ARG A 75 -3.71 16.53 0.75
C ARG A 75 -4.77 15.50 0.39
N GLY A 76 -4.84 14.38 1.13
CA GLY A 76 -5.76 13.27 0.82
C GLY A 76 -5.50 12.57 -0.52
N PHE A 77 -4.30 12.73 -1.10
CA PHE A 77 -3.96 12.24 -2.43
C PHE A 77 -2.51 11.77 -2.49
N GLY A 78 -2.21 10.63 -1.86
CA GLY A 78 -0.90 10.00 -1.89
C GLY A 78 -0.61 9.22 -3.18
N VAL A 79 0.56 8.58 -3.24
CA VAL A 79 1.04 7.84 -4.43
C VAL A 79 0.07 6.74 -4.88
N ALA A 80 -0.59 6.04 -3.95
CA ALA A 80 -1.55 4.99 -4.29
C ALA A 80 -2.82 5.56 -4.95
N CYS A 81 -3.26 6.76 -4.52
CA CYS A 81 -4.36 7.47 -5.18
C CYS A 81 -3.94 7.95 -6.57
N HIS A 82 -2.76 8.56 -6.67
CA HIS A 82 -2.24 9.11 -7.92
C HIS A 82 -2.08 8.02 -8.99
N LEU A 83 -1.45 6.91 -8.63
CA LEU A 83 -1.30 5.76 -9.52
C LEU A 83 -2.66 5.20 -9.92
N GLY A 84 -3.54 4.92 -8.95
CA GLY A 84 -4.85 4.33 -9.23
C GLY A 84 -5.73 5.19 -10.13
N VAL A 85 -5.74 6.51 -9.95
CA VAL A 85 -6.50 7.42 -10.84
C VAL A 85 -5.93 7.43 -12.26
N LEU A 86 -4.60 7.46 -12.41
CA LEU A 86 -3.96 7.47 -13.73
C LEU A 86 -4.13 6.14 -14.48
N THR A 87 -4.09 5.01 -13.77
CA THR A 87 -4.24 3.68 -14.37
C THR A 87 -5.70 3.22 -14.45
N ASP A 88 -6.60 3.89 -13.75
CA ASP A 88 -8.00 3.47 -13.52
C ASP A 88 -8.11 2.07 -12.89
N LEU A 89 -7.09 1.66 -12.12
CA LEU A 89 -7.08 0.40 -11.39
C LEU A 89 -7.42 0.57 -9.91
N PRO A 90 -8.02 -0.45 -9.27
CA PRO A 90 -8.10 -0.51 -7.82
C PRO A 90 -6.70 -0.48 -7.19
N CYS A 91 -6.48 0.46 -6.27
CA CYS A 91 -5.19 0.68 -5.62
C CYS A 91 -5.34 0.82 -4.11
N VAL A 92 -4.42 0.22 -3.36
CA VAL A 92 -4.33 0.29 -1.90
C VAL A 92 -2.95 0.81 -1.51
N GLY A 93 -2.91 1.84 -0.66
CA GLY A 93 -1.68 2.29 -0.04
C GLY A 93 -1.36 1.46 1.19
N VAL A 94 -0.17 0.88 1.23
CA VAL A 94 0.35 0.09 2.34
C VAL A 94 1.62 0.74 2.87
N ALA A 95 1.51 1.53 3.95
CA ALA A 95 2.66 2.21 4.52
C ALA A 95 3.24 1.45 5.73
N LYS A 96 4.56 1.46 5.85
CA LYS A 96 5.31 0.81 6.95
C LYS A 96 5.37 1.66 8.23
N ASN A 97 5.10 2.96 8.11
CA ASN A 97 5.17 3.97 9.18
C ASN A 97 3.92 4.86 9.15
N LEU A 98 3.53 5.39 10.31
CA LEU A 98 2.44 6.36 10.41
C LEU A 98 2.86 7.68 9.75
N LEU A 99 2.05 8.17 8.82
CA LEU A 99 2.15 9.54 8.35
C LEU A 99 1.32 10.45 9.26
N GLN A 100 1.96 11.44 9.89
CA GLN A 100 1.32 12.31 10.86
C GLN A 100 0.58 13.45 10.15
N VAL A 101 -0.71 13.25 9.91
CA VAL A 101 -1.59 14.16 9.16
C VAL A 101 -2.94 14.26 9.85
N ASP A 102 -3.63 15.40 9.69
CA ASP A 102 -4.96 15.63 10.27
C ASP A 102 -5.01 15.30 11.77
N GLY A 103 -4.01 15.76 12.54
CA GLY A 103 -3.91 15.51 13.98
C GLY A 103 -3.48 14.10 14.39
N LEU A 104 -3.28 13.16 13.45
CA LEU A 104 -2.71 11.85 13.75
C LEU A 104 -1.26 12.03 14.20
N VAL A 105 -0.94 11.52 15.39
CA VAL A 105 0.38 11.57 15.99
C VAL A 105 0.80 10.21 16.50
N ARG A 106 2.12 9.97 16.57
CA ARG A 106 2.67 8.73 17.13
C ARG A 106 2.97 8.88 18.63
N ASP A 107 1.93 9.19 19.40
CA ASP A 107 2.00 9.39 20.85
C ASP A 107 1.90 8.06 21.64
N GLU A 108 1.83 8.15 22.98
CA GLU A 108 1.68 6.95 23.82
C GLU A 108 0.32 6.26 23.62
N LEU A 109 -0.76 7.02 23.38
CA LEU A 109 -2.08 6.43 23.10
C LEU A 109 -2.03 5.55 21.84
N HIS A 110 -1.44 6.05 20.76
CA HIS A 110 -1.27 5.28 19.52
C HIS A 110 -0.39 4.04 19.75
N LYS A 111 0.66 4.15 20.58
CA LYS A 111 1.49 2.99 20.96
C LYS A 111 0.71 1.97 21.78
N GLU A 112 -0.14 2.40 22.71
CA GLU A 112 -1.03 1.53 23.48
C GLU A 112 -2.04 0.82 22.59
N GLN A 113 -2.65 1.52 21.63
CA GLN A 113 -3.52 0.91 20.63
C GLN A 113 -2.78 -0.13 19.79
N ILE A 114 -1.54 0.12 19.38
CA ILE A 114 -0.70 -0.90 18.71
C ILE A 114 -0.43 -2.09 19.62
N ARG A 115 -0.09 -1.86 20.90
CA ARG A 115 0.11 -2.93 21.90
C ARG A 115 -1.15 -3.73 22.15
N SER A 116 -2.33 -3.14 21.93
CA SER A 116 -3.64 -3.81 22.07
C SER A 116 -3.90 -4.85 20.97
N LEU A 117 -3.26 -4.74 19.81
CA LEU A 117 -3.37 -5.72 18.72
C LEU A 117 -2.61 -6.99 19.12
N GLN A 118 -3.32 -8.08 19.40
CA GLN A 118 -2.75 -9.32 19.95
C GLN A 118 -2.45 -10.37 18.87
N ARG A 119 -3.28 -10.44 17.83
CA ARG A 119 -3.16 -11.43 16.75
C ARG A 119 -3.08 -10.77 15.40
N GLU A 120 -2.57 -11.50 14.41
CA GLU A 120 -2.64 -11.07 13.03
C GLU A 120 -4.08 -10.90 12.55
N GLY A 121 -4.30 -9.90 11.71
CA GLY A 121 -5.64 -9.47 11.32
C GLY A 121 -6.29 -8.48 12.29
N ASP A 122 -5.76 -8.29 13.50
CA ASP A 122 -6.26 -7.25 14.40
C ASP A 122 -6.03 -5.86 13.80
N THR A 123 -7.03 -4.99 13.96
CA THR A 123 -7.04 -3.65 13.40
C THR A 123 -7.66 -2.60 14.31
N PHE A 124 -7.29 -1.34 14.09
CA PHE A 124 -8.06 -0.19 14.59
C PHE A 124 -8.03 0.97 13.60
N PRO A 125 -9.08 1.81 13.55
CA PRO A 125 -9.18 2.90 12.57
C PRO A 125 -8.24 4.06 12.93
N LEU A 126 -7.69 4.71 11.90
CA LEU A 126 -6.98 5.97 12.02
C LEU A 126 -7.97 7.12 11.79
N MET A 127 -8.54 7.62 12.88
CA MET A 127 -9.45 8.77 12.85
C MET A 127 -8.67 10.06 13.02
N GLY A 128 -8.72 10.94 12.01
CA GLY A 128 -8.14 12.26 12.10
C GLY A 128 -8.96 13.20 12.98
N ALA A 129 -8.39 14.34 13.35
CA ALA A 129 -9.05 15.40 14.13
C ALA A 129 -10.30 15.95 13.44
N SER A 130 -10.37 15.85 12.10
CA SER A 130 -11.58 16.16 11.33
C SER A 130 -12.75 15.19 11.56
N GLY A 131 -12.55 14.08 12.29
CA GLY A 131 -13.51 12.99 12.48
C GLY A 131 -13.53 11.99 11.31
N ARG A 132 -12.72 12.20 10.27
CA ARG A 132 -12.62 11.30 9.12
C ARG A 132 -11.72 10.12 9.42
N VAL A 133 -12.13 8.93 8.98
CA VAL A 133 -11.24 7.75 8.97
C VAL A 133 -10.34 7.84 7.74
N LEU A 134 -9.05 8.04 7.95
CA LEU A 134 -8.04 8.19 6.89
C LEU A 134 -7.40 6.86 6.47
N GLY A 135 -7.51 5.86 7.34
CA GLY A 135 -6.94 4.54 7.11
C GLY A 135 -7.21 3.59 8.27
N MET A 136 -6.52 2.46 8.25
CA MET A 136 -6.60 1.41 9.25
C MET A 136 -5.20 0.97 9.64
N VAL A 137 -4.95 0.81 10.93
CA VAL A 137 -3.76 0.10 11.41
C VAL A 137 -4.04 -1.39 11.37
N LEU A 138 -3.12 -2.17 10.81
CA LEU A 138 -3.24 -3.62 10.68
C LEU A 138 -2.01 -4.31 11.27
N ARG A 139 -2.23 -5.22 12.23
CA ARG A 139 -1.21 -6.22 12.59
C ARG A 139 -1.24 -7.32 11.54
N SER A 140 -0.31 -7.26 10.59
CA SER A 140 -0.34 -8.17 9.43
C SER A 140 0.18 -9.58 9.72
N TYR A 141 1.02 -9.75 10.74
CA TYR A 141 1.75 -11.00 11.00
C TYR A 141 1.97 -11.23 12.49
N ASN A 142 1.76 -12.46 12.96
CA ASN A 142 1.85 -12.79 14.39
C ASN A 142 3.24 -12.52 14.98
N ASN A 143 4.32 -12.81 14.25
CA ASN A 143 5.68 -12.64 14.76
C ASN A 143 6.22 -11.21 14.59
N SER A 144 5.36 -10.24 14.26
CA SER A 144 5.74 -8.83 14.22
C SER A 144 4.74 -7.96 14.97
N THR A 145 5.25 -7.10 15.85
CA THR A 145 4.48 -6.08 16.55
C THR A 145 4.41 -4.76 15.78
N LYS A 146 5.18 -4.62 14.69
CA LYS A 146 5.18 -3.42 13.86
C LYS A 146 4.02 -3.51 12.85
N PRO A 147 2.97 -2.68 12.99
CA PRO A 147 1.82 -2.77 12.10
C PRO A 147 2.13 -2.21 10.71
N LEU A 148 1.15 -2.35 9.83
CA LEU A 148 1.02 -1.63 8.57
C LEU A 148 -0.09 -0.58 8.69
N TYR A 149 0.04 0.50 7.93
CA TYR A 149 -0.94 1.58 7.85
C TYR A 149 -1.58 1.54 6.47
N ILE A 150 -2.84 1.08 6.42
CA ILE A 150 -3.57 0.83 5.19
C ILE A 150 -4.47 2.02 4.89
N SER A 151 -4.41 2.53 3.68
CA SER A 151 -5.29 3.61 3.22
C SER A 151 -5.80 3.33 1.82
N VAL A 152 -7.01 3.79 1.54
CA VAL A 152 -7.62 3.66 0.21
C VAL A 152 -6.79 4.45 -0.80
N GLY A 153 -6.45 3.85 -1.93
CA GLY A 153 -5.89 4.56 -3.08
C GLY A 153 -6.99 4.94 -4.07
N HIS A 154 -7.54 3.94 -4.77
CA HIS A 154 -8.55 4.16 -5.80
C HIS A 154 -9.47 2.93 -5.94
N ARG A 155 -10.76 3.13 -6.27
CA ARG A 155 -11.76 2.09 -6.60
C ARG A 155 -11.83 0.88 -5.65
N VAL A 156 -11.56 1.09 -4.36
CA VAL A 156 -11.63 0.06 -3.30
C VAL A 156 -12.09 0.69 -1.99
N CYS A 157 -12.92 0.02 -1.21
CA CYS A 157 -13.28 0.48 0.13
C CYS A 157 -12.21 0.05 1.16
N LEU A 158 -12.09 0.80 2.25
CA LEU A 158 -11.05 0.58 3.26
C LEU A 158 -11.09 -0.83 3.86
N GLU A 159 -12.28 -1.34 4.15
CA GLU A 159 -12.46 -2.68 4.72
C GLU A 159 -11.95 -3.78 3.78
N THR A 160 -12.33 -3.73 2.50
CA THR A 160 -11.82 -4.67 1.48
C THR A 160 -10.31 -4.54 1.32
N ALA A 161 -9.78 -3.31 1.32
CA ALA A 161 -8.35 -3.06 1.24
C ALA A 161 -7.58 -3.74 2.38
N VAL A 162 -8.05 -3.59 3.62
CA VAL A 162 -7.44 -4.22 4.81
C VAL A 162 -7.46 -5.74 4.72
N ARG A 163 -8.62 -6.32 4.37
CA ARG A 163 -8.78 -7.78 4.22
C ARG A 163 -7.87 -8.32 3.12
N LEU A 164 -7.81 -7.63 1.98
CA LEU A 164 -6.94 -8.01 0.86
C LEU A 164 -5.47 -7.96 1.24
N VAL A 165 -5.02 -6.88 1.88
CA VAL A 165 -3.64 -6.73 2.33
C VAL A 165 -3.27 -7.86 3.29
N LYS A 166 -4.13 -8.15 4.28
CA LYS A 166 -3.90 -9.27 5.21
C LYS A 166 -3.84 -10.62 4.49
N ALA A 167 -4.72 -10.86 3.52
CA ALA A 167 -4.70 -12.09 2.73
C ALA A 167 -3.43 -12.24 1.87
N CYS A 168 -2.77 -11.14 1.54
CA CYS A 168 -1.50 -11.13 0.82
C CYS A 168 -0.27 -11.26 1.75
N CYS A 169 -0.44 -11.31 3.07
CA CYS A 169 0.67 -11.38 4.03
C CYS A 169 1.01 -12.83 4.42
N ARG A 170 2.06 -13.40 3.80
CA ARG A 170 2.76 -14.59 4.34
C ARG A 170 3.72 -14.22 5.47
N TYR A 171 4.27 -13.02 5.41
CA TYR A 171 5.10 -12.39 6.43
C TYR A 171 4.50 -11.03 6.82
N ARG A 172 5.26 -10.20 7.56
CA ARG A 172 4.83 -8.83 7.92
C ARG A 172 4.46 -8.00 6.70
N ILE A 173 5.29 -7.99 5.66
CA ILE A 173 5.05 -7.22 4.44
C ILE A 173 4.24 -8.10 3.47
N PRO A 174 3.19 -7.56 2.81
CA PRO A 174 2.43 -8.33 1.82
C PRO A 174 3.34 -8.82 0.69
N GLU A 175 3.12 -10.04 0.21
CA GLU A 175 3.96 -10.66 -0.82
C GLU A 175 4.15 -9.77 -2.05
N PRO A 176 3.13 -9.11 -2.63
CA PRO A 176 3.36 -8.25 -3.80
C PRO A 176 4.36 -7.10 -3.56
N ILE A 177 4.37 -6.51 -2.36
CA ILE A 177 5.31 -5.43 -2.00
C ILE A 177 6.68 -5.99 -1.57
N ARG A 178 6.74 -7.25 -1.15
CA ARG A 178 7.95 -7.90 -0.64
C ARG A 178 8.86 -8.42 -1.77
N GLN A 179 8.27 -8.84 -2.89
CA GLN A 179 9.00 -9.24 -4.10
C GLN A 179 9.67 -8.03 -4.74
#